data_AF-W9GY97-F1
#
_entry.id   AF-W9GY97-F1
#
_cell.length_a   1.000
_cell.length_b   1.000
_cell.length_c   1.000
_cell.angle_alpha   90.00
_cell.angle_beta   90.00
_cell.angle_gamma   90.00
#
_symmetry.space_group_name_H-M   'P 1'
#
loop_
_entity.id
_entity.type
_entity.pdbx_description
1 polymer ?
#
loop_
_entity_poly.entity_id
_entity_poly.type
_entity_poly.pdbx_seq_one_letter_code
_entity_poly.pdbx_strand_id
1 'polypeptide(L)'
;MRTLQYRLKQLTDTGRILKEGDRRWARYRLPSADGVQPERSTSPSLTKTLTPSAGEFSIPISPHAAGIRNRVLAPIAARTPVGYKRDFLEKYRPNVTYYLTETERRHLAGIGRPDIADQPAGTYAKQIMSRLLIDLSWNSSRLEGNTYSLLDTRRLIEFGDEPEGRNRLEAQMILNHKDAIEFLVNEAELIGFNRHTVLNLHGMLANNLLPDEAAVGRLRRISVGIDGSVFHPLAAPQIVEECFDQILATASAIDDPFEQSLFAMIQLPYLQPFDDVNKRVSRLGANIPFIKKNLCPLAFTDVPKSDYTDAMLSIYELNEVDLLKEVFIWAYERSALHYAAMRQSLGEPDPFRMKHRDNLRHVMAEIMRGKMGRKIAVDYIAEWTKANISPADQEQFREISEREILSLHEGNFARYRVRPSEFSAWRKVWGN
;
A
#
# COMPACT_ATOMS: atom_id res chain seq x y z
N MET A 1 -23.82 51.51 -18.34
CA MET A 1 -24.77 51.65 -17.20
C MET A 1 -25.74 50.46 -17.07
N ARG A 2 -26.45 50.01 -18.12
CA ARG A 2 -27.41 48.86 -18.05
C ARG A 2 -26.79 47.50 -17.68
N THR A 3 -25.57 47.22 -18.14
CA THR A 3 -24.85 45.95 -17.88
C THR A 3 -24.39 45.78 -16.42
N LEU A 4 -24.11 46.90 -15.73
CA LEU A 4 -23.70 46.89 -14.32
C LEU A 4 -24.90 46.63 -13.40
N GLN A 5 -26.05 47.24 -13.69
CA GLN A 5 -27.28 47.04 -12.92
C GLN A 5 -27.79 45.59 -13.04
N TYR A 6 -27.64 44.97 -14.22
CA TYR A 6 -28.00 43.57 -14.42
C TYR A 6 -27.11 42.61 -13.60
N ARG A 7 -25.80 42.83 -13.59
CA ARG A 7 -24.86 42.04 -12.77
C ARG A 7 -25.08 42.21 -11.27
N LEU A 8 -25.34 43.43 -10.80
CA LEU A 8 -25.64 43.68 -9.39
C LEU A 8 -26.93 43.00 -8.95
N LYS A 9 -27.96 43.00 -9.79
CA LYS A 9 -29.19 42.27 -9.53
C LYS A 9 -28.93 40.76 -9.42
N GLN A 10 -28.21 40.17 -10.38
CA GLN A 10 -27.87 38.74 -10.37
C GLN A 10 -27.05 38.33 -9.13
N LEU A 11 -26.13 39.18 -8.66
CA LEU A 11 -25.34 38.94 -7.46
C LEU A 11 -26.15 39.08 -6.16
N THR A 12 -27.19 39.92 -6.16
CA THR A 12 -28.10 40.07 -5.03
C THR A 12 -29.07 38.88 -4.96
N ASP A 13 -29.61 38.46 -6.12
CA ASP A 13 -30.52 37.32 -6.23
C ASP A 13 -29.84 35.98 -5.87
N THR A 14 -28.52 35.87 -6.05
CA THR A 14 -27.71 34.69 -5.68
C THR A 14 -27.16 34.75 -4.25
N GLY A 15 -27.55 35.75 -3.45
CA GLY A 15 -27.14 35.89 -2.05
C GLY A 15 -25.65 36.23 -1.86
N ARG A 16 -24.93 36.56 -2.93
CA ARG A 16 -23.49 36.87 -2.90
C ARG A 16 -23.19 38.29 -2.47
N ILE A 17 -24.17 39.19 -2.57
CA ILE A 17 -24.14 40.56 -2.02
C ILE A 17 -25.50 40.88 -1.43
N LEU A 18 -25.52 41.66 -0.36
CA LEU A 18 -26.69 42.24 0.28
C LEU A 18 -26.90 43.66 -0.26
N LYS A 19 -28.12 44.00 -0.66
CA LYS A 19 -28.50 45.36 -1.09
C LYS A 19 -29.28 46.05 0.01
N GLU A 20 -28.83 47.24 0.41
CA GLU A 20 -29.50 48.13 1.36
C GLU A 20 -29.95 49.43 0.66
N GLY A 21 -31.24 49.78 0.80
CA GLY A 21 -31.82 51.00 0.22
C GLY A 21 -32.20 50.89 -1.26
N ASP A 22 -32.83 51.95 -1.80
CA ASP A 22 -33.42 51.94 -3.14
C ASP A 22 -33.06 53.13 -4.04
N ARG A 23 -33.13 52.87 -5.35
CA ARG A 23 -32.85 53.81 -6.46
C ARG A 23 -31.47 54.47 -6.36
N ARG A 24 -31.39 55.80 -6.34
CA ARG A 24 -30.12 56.55 -6.41
C ARG A 24 -29.23 56.41 -5.18
N TRP A 25 -29.74 55.80 -4.10
CA TRP A 25 -29.03 55.67 -2.83
C TRP A 25 -28.81 54.22 -2.40
N ALA A 26 -29.01 53.26 -3.29
CA ALA A 26 -28.79 51.83 -3.01
C ALA A 26 -27.30 51.53 -2.78
N ARG A 27 -26.99 50.86 -1.67
CA ARG A 27 -25.65 50.41 -1.28
C ARG A 27 -25.59 48.88 -1.28
N TYR A 28 -24.52 48.30 -1.80
CA TYR A 28 -24.34 46.84 -1.87
C TYR A 28 -23.16 46.44 -0.98
N ARG A 29 -23.34 45.41 -0.14
CA ARG A 29 -22.32 44.90 0.80
C ARG A 29 -22.16 43.39 0.62
N LEU A 30 -20.96 42.86 0.84
CA LEU A 30 -20.76 41.41 0.84
C LEU A 30 -21.34 40.83 2.16
N PRO A 31 -21.94 39.62 2.15
CA PRO A 31 -22.33 38.96 3.39
C PRO A 31 -21.06 38.68 4.19
N SER A 32 -21.01 39.13 5.44
CA SER A 32 -19.91 38.79 6.34
C SER A 32 -19.92 37.28 6.59
N ALA A 33 -19.01 36.56 5.95
CA ALA A 33 -18.30 35.49 6.62
C ALA A 33 -17.11 36.19 7.29
N ASP A 34 -17.09 36.28 8.62
CA ASP A 34 -16.02 36.96 9.36
C ASP A 34 -14.65 36.46 8.88
N GLY A 35 -13.97 37.23 8.03
CA GLY A 35 -12.83 36.68 7.31
C GLY A 35 -12.26 37.58 6.20
N VAL A 36 -11.06 38.10 6.49
CA VAL A 36 -9.94 38.43 5.59
C VAL A 36 -9.85 39.85 4.96
N GLN A 37 -8.73 40.51 5.29
CA GLN A 37 -7.97 41.51 4.53
C GLN A 37 -6.45 41.22 4.77
N PRO A 38 -5.51 41.69 3.93
CA PRO A 38 -5.12 41.17 2.62
C PRO A 38 -3.68 40.59 2.57
N GLU A 39 -3.38 39.85 1.50
CA GLU A 39 -2.11 39.14 1.26
C GLU A 39 -0.87 40.04 1.06
N ARG A 40 0.26 39.59 1.63
CA ARG A 40 1.60 39.71 1.02
C ARG A 40 2.31 38.35 1.07
N SER A 41 2.35 37.73 -0.11
CA SER A 41 3.42 36.86 -0.65
C SER A 41 4.33 36.09 0.33
N THR A 42 4.12 34.78 0.46
CA THR A 42 5.12 33.69 0.36
C THR A 42 4.42 32.33 0.42
N SER A 43 4.69 31.47 -0.58
CA SER A 43 4.60 29.99 -0.67
C SER A 43 3.44 29.21 0.00
N PRO A 44 2.88 28.16 -0.66
CA PRO A 44 1.63 27.54 -0.21
C PRO A 44 1.81 26.73 1.09
N SER A 45 1.36 27.31 2.21
CA SER A 45 1.23 26.66 3.51
C SER A 45 -0.07 25.86 3.58
N LEU A 46 0.05 24.54 3.73
CA LEU A 46 -1.06 23.60 3.95
C LEU A 46 -1.50 23.64 5.42
N THR A 47 -2.23 24.67 5.83
CA THR A 47 -2.97 24.67 7.10
C THR A 47 -4.46 24.60 6.82
N LYS A 48 -4.94 23.38 6.57
CA LYS A 48 -6.35 23.04 6.70
C LYS A 48 -6.50 22.32 8.04
N THR A 49 -7.02 23.04 9.03
CA THR A 49 -7.40 22.51 10.34
C THR A 49 -8.36 21.35 10.11
N LEU A 50 -7.89 20.13 10.38
CA LEU A 50 -8.70 18.91 10.35
C LEU A 50 -9.57 18.88 11.61
N THR A 51 -10.68 19.60 11.59
CA THR A 51 -11.84 19.15 12.36
C THR A 51 -12.47 18.01 11.56
N PRO A 52 -12.63 16.80 12.13
CA PRO A 52 -13.37 15.74 11.46
C PRO A 52 -14.78 16.26 11.16
N SER A 53 -15.19 16.26 9.89
CA SER A 53 -16.59 16.50 9.57
C SER A 53 -17.40 15.39 10.24
N ALA A 54 -18.43 15.76 11.00
CA ALA A 54 -19.36 14.81 11.60
C ALA A 54 -19.93 13.89 10.49
N GLY A 55 -19.39 12.67 10.37
CA GLY A 55 -19.73 11.73 9.30
C GLY A 55 -18.59 10.83 8.79
N GLU A 56 -17.32 11.10 9.11
CA GLU A 56 -16.22 10.20 8.73
C GLU A 56 -16.09 9.02 9.71
N PHE A 57 -15.92 7.81 9.15
CA PHE A 57 -15.68 6.59 9.93
C PHE A 57 -14.36 6.72 10.71
N SER A 58 -14.38 6.29 11.98
CA SER A 58 -13.20 6.17 12.84
C SER A 58 -13.08 4.73 13.32
N ILE A 59 -11.85 4.24 13.40
CA ILE A 59 -11.51 2.94 13.95
C ILE A 59 -11.99 2.87 15.41
N PRO A 60 -12.74 1.84 15.81
CA PRO A 60 -13.09 1.62 17.21
C PRO A 60 -11.83 1.36 18.04
N ILE A 61 -11.66 2.11 19.12
CA ILE A 61 -10.50 2.03 20.02
C ILE A 61 -10.93 1.89 21.49
N SER A 62 -10.06 1.32 22.31
CA SER A 62 -10.28 1.19 23.75
C SER A 62 -10.35 2.55 24.45
N PRO A 63 -10.96 2.64 25.65
CA PRO A 63 -10.95 3.86 26.44
C PRO A 63 -9.53 4.38 26.76
N HIS A 64 -8.57 3.47 26.92
CA HIS A 64 -7.16 3.81 27.14
C HIS A 64 -6.55 4.47 25.90
N ALA A 65 -6.71 3.85 24.72
CA ALA A 65 -6.26 4.42 23.45
C ALA A 65 -6.97 5.74 23.10
N ALA A 66 -8.24 5.91 23.49
CA ALA A 66 -8.95 7.18 23.36
C ALA A 66 -8.35 8.28 24.25
N GLY A 67 -7.91 7.94 25.46
CA GLY A 67 -7.16 8.85 26.33
C GLY A 67 -5.81 9.28 25.74
N ILE A 68 -5.12 8.37 25.04
CA ILE A 68 -3.91 8.69 24.26
C ILE A 68 -4.25 9.66 23.11
N ARG A 69 -5.27 9.34 22.32
CA ARG A 69 -5.73 10.16 21.19
C ARG A 69 -6.07 11.59 21.62
N ASN A 70 -6.80 11.74 22.73
CA ASN A 70 -7.19 13.06 23.24
C ASN A 70 -5.98 13.93 23.61
N ARG A 71 -4.88 13.34 24.09
CA ARG A 71 -3.65 14.09 24.42
C ARG A 71 -2.93 14.57 23.17
N VAL A 72 -2.85 13.76 22.12
CA VAL A 72 -2.18 14.16 20.87
C VAL A 72 -3.01 15.11 20.03
N LEU A 73 -4.33 15.08 20.18
CA LEU A 73 -5.27 16.02 19.55
C LEU A 73 -5.42 17.36 20.30
N ALA A 74 -4.82 17.49 21.49
CA ALA A 74 -4.78 18.78 22.18
C ALA A 74 -4.11 19.84 21.29
N PRO A 75 -4.52 21.12 21.36
CA PRO A 75 -3.89 22.19 20.59
C PRO A 75 -2.36 22.17 20.73
N ILE A 76 -1.63 22.45 19.64
CA ILE A 76 -0.15 22.38 19.64
C ILE A 76 0.46 23.17 20.81
N ALA A 77 -0.10 24.34 21.13
CA ALA A 77 0.34 25.19 22.23
C ALA A 77 0.16 24.58 23.64
N ALA A 78 -0.69 23.56 23.78
CA ALA A 78 -0.93 22.83 25.02
C ALA A 78 -0.09 21.54 25.12
N ARG A 79 0.60 21.15 24.05
CA ARG A 79 1.46 19.95 24.01
C ARG A 79 2.91 20.34 24.33
N THR A 80 3.65 19.45 24.97
CA THR A 80 5.03 19.72 25.41
C THR A 80 6.03 19.29 24.32
N PRO A 81 6.96 20.15 23.88
CA PRO A 81 8.03 19.75 22.97
C PRO A 81 8.87 18.60 23.53
N VAL A 82 9.14 17.60 22.70
CA VAL A 82 9.87 16.39 23.09
C VAL A 82 10.89 16.00 22.04
N GLY A 83 12.06 15.52 22.49
CA GLY A 83 13.08 14.97 21.61
C GLY A 83 13.00 13.44 21.48
N TYR A 84 13.82 12.88 20.59
CA TYR A 84 14.00 11.43 20.48
C TYR A 84 14.55 10.82 21.78
N LYS A 85 13.90 9.76 22.26
CA LYS A 85 14.28 9.03 23.47
C LYS A 85 14.90 7.68 23.09
N ARG A 86 16.23 7.60 23.13
CA ARG A 86 17.00 6.38 22.82
C ARG A 86 16.59 5.20 23.72
N ASP A 87 16.28 5.47 24.98
CA ASP A 87 15.70 4.51 25.93
C ASP A 87 14.49 3.73 25.40
N PHE A 88 13.68 4.32 24.52
CA PHE A 88 12.50 3.65 23.98
C PHE A 88 12.87 2.45 23.08
N LEU A 89 13.97 2.57 22.34
CA LEU A 89 14.57 1.47 21.59
C LEU A 89 15.35 0.53 22.53
N GLU A 90 16.15 1.09 23.44
CA GLU A 90 17.03 0.32 24.32
C GLU A 90 16.32 -0.51 25.39
N LYS A 91 15.06 -0.20 25.73
CA LYS A 91 14.25 -1.03 26.63
C LYS A 91 13.65 -2.24 25.94
N TYR A 92 13.50 -2.21 24.63
CA TYR A 92 12.98 -3.34 23.88
C TYR A 92 14.02 -4.47 23.83
N ARG A 93 13.60 -5.69 24.16
CA ARG A 93 14.39 -6.91 24.10
C ARG A 93 13.64 -7.93 23.23
N PRO A 94 14.16 -8.29 22.04
CA PRO A 94 13.54 -9.26 21.16
C PRO A 94 13.16 -10.54 21.90
N ASN A 95 11.94 -11.01 21.65
CA ASN A 95 11.39 -12.24 22.21
C ASN A 95 11.23 -12.26 23.75
N VAL A 96 11.48 -11.14 24.43
CA VAL A 96 11.31 -10.97 25.89
C VAL A 96 10.27 -9.90 26.20
N THR A 97 10.39 -8.73 25.58
CA THR A 97 9.38 -7.68 25.62
C THR A 97 8.55 -7.70 24.35
N TYR A 98 7.27 -7.39 24.45
CA TYR A 98 6.35 -7.39 23.31
C TYR A 98 5.44 -6.16 23.36
N TYR A 99 5.17 -5.57 22.19
CA TYR A 99 4.11 -4.59 22.01
C TYR A 99 2.74 -5.26 21.90
N LEU A 100 2.69 -6.42 21.24
CA LEU A 100 1.49 -7.26 21.17
C LEU A 100 1.46 -8.28 22.30
N THR A 101 0.33 -8.35 22.99
CA THR A 101 0.06 -9.43 23.94
C THR A 101 0.06 -10.78 23.22
N GLU A 102 0.28 -11.86 23.96
CA GLU A 102 0.25 -13.21 23.40
C GLU A 102 -1.11 -13.54 22.75
N THR A 103 -2.20 -13.08 23.35
CA THR A 103 -3.56 -13.25 22.81
C THR A 103 -3.73 -12.52 21.47
N GLU A 104 -3.25 -11.28 21.35
CA GLU A 104 -3.30 -10.51 20.10
C GLU A 104 -2.45 -11.19 19.01
N ARG A 105 -1.24 -11.67 19.34
CA ARG A 105 -0.39 -12.41 18.38
C ARG A 105 -1.05 -13.70 17.90
N ARG A 106 -1.66 -14.47 18.81
CA ARG A 106 -2.42 -15.69 18.46
C ARG A 106 -3.62 -15.39 17.57
N HIS A 107 -4.36 -14.32 17.86
CA HIS A 107 -5.49 -13.86 17.04
C HIS A 107 -5.06 -13.49 15.62
N LEU A 108 -4.04 -12.63 15.49
CA LEU A 108 -3.49 -12.22 14.19
C LEU A 108 -2.96 -13.41 13.39
N ALA A 109 -2.30 -14.37 14.05
CA ALA A 109 -1.85 -15.60 13.40
C ALA A 109 -3.02 -16.46 12.90
N GLY A 110 -4.14 -16.50 13.62
CA GLY A 110 -5.33 -17.25 13.25
C GLY A 110 -6.03 -16.70 12.00
N ILE A 111 -6.05 -15.38 11.81
CA ILE A 111 -6.68 -14.74 10.65
C ILE A 111 -5.71 -14.50 9.49
N GLY A 112 -4.41 -14.43 9.77
CA GLY A 112 -3.38 -14.06 8.81
C GLY A 112 -2.78 -15.23 8.03
N ARG A 113 -2.98 -16.48 8.48
CA ARG A 113 -2.48 -17.67 7.80
C ARG A 113 -3.49 -18.12 6.73
N PRO A 114 -3.14 -18.05 5.44
CA PRO A 114 -3.98 -18.67 4.41
C PRO A 114 -3.89 -20.21 4.54
N ASP A 115 -5.00 -20.92 4.27
CA ASP A 115 -5.02 -22.40 4.22
C ASP A 115 -4.23 -22.90 3.01
N ILE A 116 -2.90 -22.89 3.12
CA ILE A 116 -1.97 -23.27 2.07
C ILE A 116 -0.88 -24.11 2.73
N ALA A 117 -0.51 -25.23 2.09
CA ALA A 117 0.62 -26.05 2.52
C ALA A 117 1.91 -25.21 2.58
N ASP A 118 2.92 -25.69 3.31
CA ASP A 118 4.22 -25.02 3.36
C ASP A 118 4.76 -24.75 1.94
N GLN A 119 4.93 -23.46 1.64
CA GLN A 119 5.37 -22.97 0.33
C GLN A 119 6.61 -22.09 0.47
N PRO A 120 7.41 -21.93 -0.59
CA PRO A 120 8.54 -20.98 -0.62
C PRO A 120 8.09 -19.56 -0.26
N ALA A 121 8.98 -18.76 0.30
CA ALA A 121 8.69 -17.37 0.69
C ALA A 121 8.13 -16.55 -0.48
N GLY A 122 7.15 -15.69 -0.19
CA GLY A 122 6.50 -14.82 -1.16
C GLY A 122 5.54 -15.51 -2.13
N THR A 123 5.33 -16.83 -2.04
CA THR A 123 4.39 -17.53 -2.92
C THR A 123 2.97 -16.99 -2.77
N TYR A 124 2.50 -16.78 -1.54
CA TYR A 124 1.17 -16.20 -1.32
C TYR A 124 1.06 -14.79 -1.91
N ALA A 125 2.04 -13.92 -1.65
CA ALA A 125 2.06 -12.57 -2.19
C ALA A 125 2.09 -12.55 -3.74
N LYS A 126 2.80 -13.50 -4.38
CA LYS A 126 2.80 -13.68 -5.84
C LYS A 126 1.43 -14.07 -6.38
N GLN A 127 0.64 -14.87 -5.65
CA GLN A 127 -0.71 -15.27 -6.05
C GLN A 127 -1.68 -14.08 -6.10
N ILE A 128 -1.54 -13.17 -5.15
CA ILE A 128 -2.40 -11.97 -5.04
C ILE A 128 -1.73 -10.70 -5.60
N MET A 129 -0.62 -10.85 -6.33
CA MET A 129 0.26 -9.73 -6.70
C MET A 129 -0.47 -8.58 -7.38
N SER A 130 -1.27 -8.87 -8.42
CA SER A 130 -1.98 -7.83 -9.17
C SER A 130 -2.84 -6.96 -8.27
N ARG A 131 -3.52 -7.58 -7.30
CA ARG A 131 -4.33 -6.86 -6.33
C ARG A 131 -3.49 -6.14 -5.29
N LEU A 132 -2.48 -6.81 -4.75
CA LEU A 132 -1.58 -6.25 -3.75
C LEU A 132 -0.92 -4.96 -4.25
N LEU A 133 -0.46 -4.95 -5.51
CA LEU A 133 0.09 -3.77 -6.16
C LEU A 133 -0.89 -2.61 -6.16
N ILE A 134 -2.17 -2.85 -6.47
CA ILE A 134 -3.19 -1.80 -6.48
C ILE A 134 -3.50 -1.32 -5.06
N ASP A 135 -3.82 -2.23 -4.15
CA ASP A 135 -4.37 -1.88 -2.84
C ASP A 135 -3.32 -1.25 -1.94
N LEU A 136 -2.11 -1.82 -1.86
CA LEU A 136 -1.07 -1.28 -1.00
C LEU A 136 -0.50 0.03 -1.56
N SER A 137 -0.34 0.14 -2.89
CA SER A 137 0.10 1.41 -3.50
C SER A 137 -0.91 2.53 -3.29
N TRP A 138 -2.20 2.24 -3.48
CA TRP A 138 -3.27 3.22 -3.28
C TRP A 138 -3.42 3.63 -1.81
N ASN A 139 -3.59 2.67 -0.90
CA ASN A 139 -3.84 2.96 0.51
C ASN A 139 -2.64 3.66 1.17
N SER A 140 -1.41 3.19 0.92
CA SER A 140 -0.21 3.83 1.48
C SER A 140 -0.02 5.26 0.95
N SER A 141 -0.32 5.50 -0.33
CA SER A 141 -0.27 6.84 -0.93
C SER A 141 -1.37 7.76 -0.38
N ARG A 142 -2.61 7.25 -0.22
CA ARG A 142 -3.74 8.00 0.33
C ARG A 142 -3.48 8.45 1.77
N LEU A 143 -2.80 7.64 2.59
CA LEU A 143 -2.40 8.01 3.94
C LEU A 143 -1.41 9.20 3.97
N GLU A 144 -0.64 9.41 2.90
CA GLU A 144 0.19 10.62 2.75
C GLU A 144 -0.58 11.82 2.14
N GLY A 145 -1.84 11.64 1.77
CA GLY A 145 -2.68 12.69 1.17
C GLY A 145 -2.75 12.67 -0.34
N ASN A 146 -2.32 11.58 -1.00
CA ASN A 146 -2.54 11.41 -2.45
C ASN A 146 -4.03 11.45 -2.79
N THR A 147 -4.38 12.20 -3.83
CA THR A 147 -5.77 12.43 -4.26
C THR A 147 -6.28 11.48 -5.37
N TYR A 148 -5.47 10.50 -5.79
CA TYR A 148 -5.88 9.49 -6.75
C TYR A 148 -6.98 8.60 -6.18
N SER A 149 -7.98 8.31 -7.00
CA SER A 149 -8.97 7.29 -6.67
C SER A 149 -8.40 5.88 -6.84
N LEU A 150 -9.07 4.89 -6.27
CA LEU A 150 -8.72 3.48 -6.48
C LEU A 150 -8.78 3.09 -7.97
N LEU A 151 -9.75 3.64 -8.71
CA LEU A 151 -9.91 3.40 -10.15
C LEU A 151 -8.76 4.03 -10.95
N ASP A 152 -8.39 5.28 -10.63
CA ASP A 152 -7.26 5.96 -11.27
C ASP A 152 -5.95 5.20 -11.01
N THR A 153 -5.74 4.75 -9.77
CA THR A 153 -4.56 3.96 -9.38
C THR A 153 -4.50 2.64 -10.13
N ARG A 154 -5.64 1.94 -10.28
CA ARG A 154 -5.72 0.72 -11.07
C ARG A 154 -5.34 0.97 -12.52
N ARG A 155 -5.89 2.02 -13.14
CA ARG A 155 -5.58 2.36 -14.54
C ARG A 155 -4.10 2.66 -14.75
N LEU A 156 -3.52 3.43 -13.82
CA LEU A 156 -2.09 3.78 -13.85
C LEU A 156 -1.20 2.53 -13.74
N ILE A 157 -1.50 1.62 -12.81
CA ILE A 157 -0.70 0.40 -12.59
C ILE A 157 -0.87 -0.63 -13.71
N GLU A 158 -2.09 -0.85 -14.20
CA GLU A 158 -2.39 -1.90 -15.18
C GLU A 158 -2.13 -1.48 -16.63
N PHE A 159 -2.39 -0.22 -16.99
CA PHE A 159 -2.34 0.26 -18.37
C PHE A 159 -1.27 1.33 -18.61
N GLY A 160 -0.65 1.87 -17.56
CA GLY A 160 0.25 3.03 -17.68
C GLY A 160 -0.49 4.33 -18.01
N ASP A 161 -1.81 4.35 -17.85
CA ASP A 161 -2.67 5.47 -18.24
C ASP A 161 -2.72 6.52 -17.10
N GLU A 162 -2.04 7.64 -17.29
CA GLU A 162 -2.15 8.80 -16.40
C GLU A 162 -3.42 9.63 -16.73
N PRO A 163 -4.31 9.89 -15.75
CA PRO A 163 -5.47 10.73 -16.01
C PRO A 163 -5.06 12.18 -16.34
N GLU A 164 -5.67 12.77 -17.37
CA GLU A 164 -5.40 14.15 -17.77
C GLU A 164 -5.63 15.14 -16.61
N GLY A 165 -4.68 16.07 -16.41
CA GLY A 165 -4.78 17.14 -15.42
C GLY A 165 -4.46 16.74 -13.97
N ARG A 166 -4.02 15.50 -13.71
CA ARG A 166 -3.56 15.07 -12.37
C ARG A 166 -2.10 15.43 -12.11
N ASN A 167 -1.74 15.48 -10.82
CA ASN A 167 -0.38 15.80 -10.39
C ASN A 167 0.58 14.64 -10.67
N ARG A 168 1.62 14.89 -11.48
CA ARG A 168 2.64 13.89 -11.81
C ARG A 168 3.40 13.35 -10.60
N LEU A 169 3.59 14.16 -9.56
CA LEU A 169 4.25 13.70 -8.33
C LEU A 169 3.38 12.67 -7.58
N GLU A 170 2.06 12.81 -7.64
CA GLU A 170 1.13 11.84 -7.05
C GLU A 170 1.13 10.52 -7.85
N ALA A 171 1.19 10.59 -9.19
CA ALA A 171 1.36 9.42 -10.04
C ALA A 171 2.69 8.70 -9.75
N GLN A 172 3.79 9.45 -9.69
CA GLN A 172 5.13 8.94 -9.38
C GLN A 172 5.14 8.24 -8.02
N MET A 173 4.49 8.81 -6.99
CA MET A 173 4.40 8.16 -5.69
C MET A 173 3.69 6.80 -5.76
N ILE A 174 2.64 6.64 -6.57
CA ILE A 174 1.96 5.36 -6.75
C ILE A 174 2.87 4.35 -7.46
N LEU A 175 3.54 4.77 -8.54
CA LEU A 175 4.47 3.91 -9.28
C LEU A 175 5.66 3.48 -8.42
N ASN A 176 6.19 4.38 -7.59
CA ASN A 176 7.23 4.07 -6.62
C ASN A 176 6.81 3.00 -5.60
N HIS A 177 5.55 3.02 -5.14
CA HIS A 177 5.03 1.96 -4.29
C HIS A 177 4.91 0.64 -5.05
N LYS A 178 4.41 0.66 -6.29
CA LYS A 178 4.33 -0.52 -7.15
C LYS A 178 5.70 -1.19 -7.26
N ASP A 179 6.74 -0.44 -7.61
CA ASP A 179 8.09 -0.97 -7.81
C ASP A 179 8.69 -1.51 -6.49
N ALA A 180 8.46 -0.82 -5.37
CA ALA A 180 8.89 -1.29 -4.05
C ALA A 180 8.17 -2.57 -3.60
N ILE A 181 6.90 -2.75 -3.95
CA ILE A 181 6.15 -3.99 -3.68
C ILE A 181 6.68 -5.14 -4.56
N GLU A 182 6.93 -4.87 -5.85
CA GLU A 182 7.53 -5.85 -6.77
C GLU A 182 8.87 -6.34 -6.25
N PHE A 183 9.73 -5.45 -5.76
CA PHE A 183 11.00 -5.79 -5.12
C PHE A 183 10.80 -6.76 -3.93
N LEU A 184 9.94 -6.41 -2.98
CA LEU A 184 9.73 -7.25 -1.79
C LEU A 184 9.22 -8.66 -2.13
N VAL A 185 8.32 -8.76 -3.11
CA VAL A 185 7.69 -10.05 -3.46
C VAL A 185 8.58 -10.88 -4.38
N ASN A 186 9.32 -10.27 -5.31
CA ASN A 186 10.21 -10.98 -6.22
C ASN A 186 11.46 -11.49 -5.50
N GLU A 187 11.98 -10.74 -4.53
CA GLU A 187 13.18 -11.08 -3.75
C GLU A 187 12.85 -11.64 -2.36
N ALA A 188 11.67 -12.26 -2.19
CA ALA A 188 11.14 -12.72 -0.90
C ALA A 188 12.10 -13.57 -0.05
N GLU A 189 13.02 -14.33 -0.67
CA GLU A 189 14.02 -15.15 0.03
C GLU A 189 15.21 -14.34 0.57
N LEU A 190 15.55 -13.23 -0.11
CA LEU A 190 16.72 -12.40 0.19
C LEU A 190 16.39 -11.22 1.12
N ILE A 191 15.13 -10.76 1.11
CA ILE A 191 14.70 -9.63 1.92
C ILE A 191 14.74 -9.92 3.42
N GLY A 192 14.92 -8.86 4.19
CA GLY A 192 14.88 -8.88 5.66
C GLY A 192 15.08 -7.48 6.24
N PHE A 193 15.07 -7.37 7.56
CA PHE A 193 15.46 -6.12 8.22
C PHE A 193 16.99 -5.98 8.21
N ASN A 194 17.52 -5.63 7.05
CA ASN A 194 18.93 -5.37 6.79
C ASN A 194 19.07 -4.08 5.97
N ARG A 195 20.29 -3.52 5.93
CA ARG A 195 20.55 -2.24 5.23
C ARG A 195 20.17 -2.34 3.75
N HIS A 196 20.52 -3.44 3.09
CA HIS A 196 20.20 -3.64 1.68
C HIS A 196 18.70 -3.48 1.40
N THR A 197 17.84 -4.17 2.14
CA THR A 197 16.39 -4.15 1.92
C THR A 197 15.80 -2.78 2.25
N VAL A 198 16.11 -2.22 3.42
CA VAL A 198 15.46 -0.99 3.90
C VAL A 198 15.95 0.25 3.14
N LEU A 199 17.23 0.30 2.76
CA LEU A 199 17.75 1.39 1.93
C LEU A 199 17.23 1.32 0.49
N ASN A 200 17.11 0.13 -0.11
CA ASN A 200 16.51 -0.01 -1.45
C ASN A 200 15.01 0.28 -1.45
N LEU A 201 14.28 -0.10 -0.39
CA LEU A 201 12.88 0.33 -0.21
C LEU A 201 12.77 1.85 -0.22
N HIS A 202 13.63 2.55 0.54
CA HIS A 202 13.67 4.01 0.49
C HIS A 202 14.04 4.51 -0.91
N GLY A 203 15.04 3.90 -1.56
CA GLY A 203 15.47 4.25 -2.92
C GLY A 203 14.32 4.23 -3.93
N MET A 204 13.54 3.15 -3.94
CA MET A 204 12.38 3.00 -4.83
C MET A 204 11.25 3.96 -4.44
N LEU A 205 10.95 4.09 -3.14
CA LEU A 205 9.85 4.93 -2.66
C LEU A 205 10.10 6.43 -2.86
N ALA A 206 11.36 6.87 -2.80
CA ALA A 206 11.78 8.26 -2.87
C ALA A 206 12.20 8.71 -4.29
N ASN A 207 12.26 7.78 -5.25
CA ASN A 207 12.68 8.04 -6.62
C ASN A 207 11.90 9.21 -7.25
N ASN A 208 12.61 10.22 -7.75
CA ASN A 208 12.06 11.46 -8.32
C ASN A 208 11.11 12.27 -7.39
N LEU A 209 11.21 12.10 -6.07
CA LEU A 209 10.38 12.83 -5.09
C LEU A 209 11.19 13.71 -4.13
N LEU A 210 12.50 13.50 -4.00
CA LEU A 210 13.36 14.30 -3.12
C LEU A 210 13.98 15.49 -3.85
N PRO A 211 14.16 16.64 -3.18
CA PRO A 211 14.92 17.77 -3.74
C PRO A 211 16.41 17.44 -3.97
N ASP A 212 17.02 16.63 -3.10
CA ASP A 212 18.36 16.08 -3.28
C ASP A 212 18.28 14.65 -3.81
N GLU A 213 18.56 14.47 -5.10
CA GLU A 213 18.56 13.15 -5.75
C GLU A 213 19.60 12.20 -5.10
N ALA A 214 20.69 12.71 -4.55
CA ALA A 214 21.70 11.90 -3.88
C ALA A 214 21.30 11.45 -2.46
N ALA A 215 20.18 11.92 -1.93
CA ALA A 215 19.60 11.45 -0.67
C ALA A 215 18.75 10.17 -0.85
N VAL A 216 18.34 9.86 -2.08
CA VAL A 216 17.56 8.65 -2.40
C VAL A 216 18.34 7.40 -1.98
N GLY A 217 17.69 6.53 -1.20
CA GLY A 217 18.30 5.31 -0.66
C GLY A 217 19.42 5.51 0.38
N ARG A 218 19.62 6.73 0.90
CA ARG A 218 20.70 7.04 1.85
C ARG A 218 20.15 7.56 3.17
N LEU A 219 20.82 7.22 4.28
CA LEU A 219 20.52 7.81 5.58
C LEU A 219 20.77 9.33 5.55
N ARG A 220 19.90 10.08 6.23
CA ARG A 220 19.96 11.53 6.22
C ARG A 220 21.21 12.07 6.88
N ARG A 221 21.67 13.21 6.36
CA ARG A 221 22.78 14.00 6.94
C ARG A 221 22.33 15.36 7.45
N ILE A 222 21.03 15.65 7.31
CA ILE A 222 20.39 16.89 7.73
C ILE A 222 19.45 16.61 8.89
N SER A 223 19.10 17.68 9.62
CA SER A 223 17.99 17.63 10.58
C SER A 223 16.66 17.71 9.84
N VAL A 224 15.65 17.00 10.35
CA VAL A 224 14.28 16.98 9.81
C VAL A 224 13.28 17.28 10.91
N GLY A 225 12.11 17.78 10.54
CA GLY A 225 10.98 18.02 11.44
C GLY A 225 9.77 17.20 11.02
N ILE A 226 8.79 17.09 11.91
CA ILE A 226 7.49 16.50 11.60
C ILE A 226 6.42 17.57 11.72
N ASP A 227 5.85 17.96 10.57
CA ASP A 227 4.81 18.98 10.51
C ASP A 227 3.61 18.60 11.40
N GLY A 228 3.14 19.57 12.18
CA GLY A 228 2.00 19.38 13.09
C GLY A 228 2.32 18.59 14.36
N SER A 229 3.58 18.24 14.61
CA SER A 229 4.02 17.59 15.85
C SER A 229 4.91 18.49 16.71
N VAL A 230 4.89 18.26 18.03
CA VAL A 230 5.86 18.87 18.97
C VAL A 230 7.13 18.01 19.14
N PHE A 231 7.26 16.95 18.34
CA PHE A 231 8.41 16.05 18.37
C PHE A 231 9.58 16.56 17.51
N HIS A 232 10.78 16.46 18.07
CA HIS A 232 12.04 16.76 17.42
C HIS A 232 12.88 15.48 17.24
N PRO A 233 13.00 14.96 16.00
CA PRO A 233 13.85 13.81 15.68
C PRO A 233 15.33 14.03 16.03
N LEU A 234 16.12 12.95 16.10
CA LEU A 234 17.57 13.03 16.32
C LEU A 234 18.27 13.89 15.26
N ALA A 235 19.06 14.89 15.63
CA ALA A 235 19.76 15.72 14.65
C ALA A 235 21.08 15.12 14.15
N ALA A 236 21.80 14.37 15.01
CA ALA A 236 23.17 13.91 14.75
C ALA A 236 23.21 12.68 13.81
N PRO A 237 23.80 12.77 12.60
CA PRO A 237 23.79 11.69 11.62
C PRO A 237 24.43 10.38 12.12
N GLN A 238 25.51 10.47 12.90
CA GLN A 238 26.19 9.29 13.46
C GLN A 238 25.27 8.53 14.42
N ILE A 239 24.52 9.24 15.26
CA ILE A 239 23.58 8.62 16.20
C ILE A 239 22.38 8.05 15.45
N VAL A 240 21.93 8.72 14.38
CA VAL A 240 20.87 8.17 13.51
C VAL A 240 21.31 6.85 12.89
N GLU A 241 22.55 6.76 12.40
CA GLU A 241 23.10 5.52 11.84
C GLU A 241 23.22 4.41 12.89
N GLU A 242 23.74 4.71 14.09
CA GLU A 242 23.79 3.75 15.20
C GLU A 242 22.40 3.21 15.56
N CYS A 243 21.42 4.09 15.75
CA CYS A 243 20.06 3.69 16.09
C CYS A 243 19.40 2.94 14.94
N PHE A 244 19.67 3.30 13.68
CA PHE A 244 19.15 2.59 12.51
C PHE A 244 19.67 1.15 12.47
N ASP A 245 20.97 0.95 12.62
CA ASP A 245 21.56 -0.40 12.64
C ASP A 245 21.05 -1.22 13.84
N GLN A 246 20.86 -0.59 15.01
CA GLN A 246 20.24 -1.24 16.17
C GLN A 246 18.78 -1.64 15.90
N ILE A 247 17.97 -0.79 15.24
CA ILE A 247 16.60 -1.13 14.86
C ILE A 247 16.58 -2.32 13.92
N LEU A 248 17.45 -2.35 12.90
CA LEU A 248 17.53 -3.46 11.95
C LEU A 248 17.92 -4.77 12.65
N ALA A 249 18.95 -4.75 13.49
CA ALA A 249 19.37 -5.91 14.26
C ALA A 249 18.27 -6.41 15.21
N THR A 250 17.60 -5.49 15.91
CA THR A 250 16.49 -5.81 16.82
C THR A 250 15.32 -6.43 16.07
N ALA A 251 14.89 -5.80 14.98
CA ALA A 251 13.79 -6.30 14.14
C ALA A 251 14.12 -7.69 13.57
N SER A 252 15.33 -7.90 13.07
CA SER A 252 15.76 -9.20 12.52
C SER A 252 15.81 -10.32 13.57
N ALA A 253 15.90 -9.99 14.85
CA ALA A 253 15.93 -10.95 15.96
C ALA A 253 14.53 -11.28 16.52
N ILE A 254 13.46 -10.58 16.11
CA ILE A 254 12.09 -10.88 16.55
C ILE A 254 11.55 -12.07 15.76
N ASP A 255 11.09 -13.10 16.47
CA ASP A 255 10.60 -14.35 15.87
C ASP A 255 9.16 -14.24 15.37
N ASP A 256 8.30 -13.55 16.14
CA ASP A 256 6.89 -13.40 15.81
C ASP A 256 6.71 -12.39 14.67
N PRO A 257 6.09 -12.77 13.53
CA PRO A 257 6.01 -11.90 12.36
C PRO A 257 5.14 -10.65 12.58
N PHE A 258 4.14 -10.72 13.46
CA PHE A 258 3.26 -9.58 13.75
C PHE A 258 3.94 -8.58 14.67
N GLU A 259 4.63 -9.08 15.69
CA GLU A 259 5.47 -8.28 16.56
C GLU A 259 6.60 -7.62 15.75
N GLN A 260 7.26 -8.37 14.87
CA GLN A 260 8.33 -7.88 13.99
C GLN A 260 7.82 -6.75 13.08
N SER A 261 6.62 -6.92 12.50
CA SER A 261 5.95 -5.90 11.69
C SER A 261 5.64 -4.64 12.50
N LEU A 262 5.00 -4.78 13.66
CA LEU A 262 4.61 -3.64 14.49
C LEU A 262 5.84 -2.89 15.04
N PHE A 263 6.89 -3.62 15.44
CA PHE A 263 8.16 -3.03 15.87
C PHE A 263 8.75 -2.14 14.78
N ALA A 264 8.83 -2.61 13.54
CA ALA A 264 9.33 -1.83 12.42
C ALA A 264 8.45 -0.60 12.12
N MET A 265 7.11 -0.75 12.21
CA MET A 265 6.16 0.35 12.03
C MET A 265 6.26 1.43 13.11
N ILE A 266 6.70 1.09 14.32
CA ILE A 266 6.92 2.03 15.42
C ILE A 266 8.29 2.70 15.31
N GLN A 267 9.36 1.90 15.25
CA GLN A 267 10.72 2.39 15.50
C GLN A 267 11.33 3.13 14.31
N LEU A 268 11.10 2.67 13.08
CA LEU A 268 11.64 3.34 11.88
C LEU A 268 11.12 4.78 11.72
N PRO A 269 9.80 5.04 11.74
CA PRO A 269 9.31 6.42 11.59
C PRO A 269 9.55 7.25 12.86
N TYR A 270 9.73 6.65 14.04
CA TYR A 270 10.15 7.40 15.24
C TYR A 270 11.59 7.93 15.11
N LEU A 271 12.50 7.13 14.52
CA LEU A 271 13.88 7.54 14.24
C LEU A 271 13.96 8.61 13.13
N GLN A 272 13.09 8.54 12.12
CA GLN A 272 13.17 9.32 10.88
C GLN A 272 14.55 9.19 10.21
N PRO A 273 15.00 7.99 9.78
CA PRO A 273 16.34 7.79 9.24
C PRO A 273 16.61 8.48 7.89
N PHE A 274 15.58 8.90 7.16
CA PHE A 274 15.66 9.49 5.82
C PHE A 274 15.20 10.94 5.79
N ASP A 275 15.57 11.67 4.73
CA ASP A 275 15.20 13.08 4.51
C ASP A 275 13.67 13.27 4.43
N ASP A 276 12.97 12.32 3.79
CA ASP A 276 11.50 12.18 3.78
C ASP A 276 11.15 10.68 3.56
N VAL A 277 9.88 10.34 3.35
CA VAL A 277 9.41 8.98 2.96
C VAL A 277 9.46 7.96 4.11
N ASN A 278 9.85 8.37 5.32
CA ASN A 278 10.00 7.49 6.50
C ASN A 278 8.75 6.63 6.80
N LYS A 279 7.55 7.23 6.77
CA LYS A 279 6.28 6.51 7.03
C LYS A 279 5.91 5.54 5.90
N ARG A 280 6.26 5.86 4.65
CA ARG A 280 6.02 4.96 3.50
C ARG A 280 6.95 3.75 3.56
N VAL A 281 8.23 3.98 3.88
CA VAL A 281 9.21 2.90 4.11
C VAL A 281 8.75 1.99 5.24
N SER A 282 8.25 2.54 6.36
CA SER A 282 7.80 1.73 7.48
C SER A 282 6.57 0.88 7.15
N ARG A 283 5.58 1.41 6.41
CA ARG A 283 4.40 0.66 5.98
C ARG A 283 4.72 -0.48 5.01
N LEU A 284 5.67 -0.28 4.09
CA LEU A 284 6.10 -1.37 3.19
C LEU A 284 7.03 -2.36 3.92
N GLY A 285 7.93 -1.87 4.77
CA GLY A 285 8.79 -2.70 5.61
C GLY A 285 8.02 -3.61 6.55
N ALA A 286 6.86 -3.16 7.04
CA ALA A 286 5.91 -3.96 7.84
C ALA A 286 5.49 -5.27 7.15
N ASN A 287 5.50 -5.30 5.81
CA ASN A 287 5.11 -6.48 5.04
C ASN A 287 6.24 -7.51 4.85
N ILE A 288 7.50 -7.18 5.17
CA ILE A 288 8.64 -8.10 5.10
C ILE A 288 8.34 -9.44 5.82
N PRO A 289 7.96 -9.47 7.12
CA PRO A 289 7.64 -10.72 7.80
C PRO A 289 6.51 -11.50 7.12
N PHE A 290 5.48 -10.80 6.65
CA PHE A 290 4.30 -11.44 6.07
C PHE A 290 4.63 -12.10 4.72
N ILE A 291 5.41 -11.43 3.88
CA ILE A 291 5.88 -11.99 2.60
C ILE A 291 6.77 -13.20 2.86
N LYS A 292 7.73 -13.11 3.80
CA LYS A 292 8.64 -14.21 4.12
C LYS A 292 7.94 -15.44 4.66
N LYS A 293 6.86 -15.26 5.43
CA LYS A 293 6.11 -16.34 6.08
C LYS A 293 4.82 -16.72 5.35
N ASN A 294 4.60 -16.22 4.12
CA ASN A 294 3.38 -16.44 3.34
C ASN A 294 2.08 -16.11 4.11
N LEU A 295 2.12 -15.06 4.93
CA LEU A 295 0.97 -14.54 5.64
C LEU A 295 0.24 -13.49 4.79
N CYS A 296 -1.01 -13.21 5.17
CA CYS A 296 -1.75 -12.10 4.59
C CYS A 296 -0.96 -10.79 4.71
N PRO A 297 -0.77 -10.04 3.61
CA PRO A 297 -0.10 -8.75 3.68
C PRO A 297 -1.01 -7.70 4.34
N LEU A 298 -0.38 -6.70 4.95
CA LEU A 298 -1.03 -5.52 5.48
C LEU A 298 -1.15 -4.46 4.38
N ALA A 299 -2.37 -4.20 3.92
CA ALA A 299 -2.65 -3.28 2.82
C ALA A 299 -3.27 -1.94 3.27
N PHE A 300 -3.49 -1.74 4.58
CA PHE A 300 -4.12 -0.53 5.15
C PHE A 300 -5.49 -0.20 4.54
N THR A 301 -6.23 -1.24 4.12
CA THR A 301 -7.57 -1.12 3.58
C THR A 301 -8.51 -0.48 4.59
N ASP A 302 -9.27 0.51 4.13
CA ASP A 302 -10.27 1.26 4.91
C ASP A 302 -9.72 2.05 6.12
N VAL A 303 -8.39 2.15 6.29
CA VAL A 303 -7.79 2.92 7.39
C VAL A 303 -8.00 4.42 7.16
N PRO A 304 -8.65 5.15 8.08
CA PRO A 304 -8.76 6.60 7.98
C PRO A 304 -7.40 7.29 8.14
N LYS A 305 -7.14 8.33 7.34
CA LYS A 305 -5.88 9.08 7.41
C LYS A 305 -5.70 9.75 8.77
N SER A 306 -6.77 10.29 9.34
CA SER A 306 -6.79 10.91 10.68
C SER A 306 -6.36 9.91 11.75
N ASP A 307 -7.01 8.75 11.82
CA ASP A 307 -6.70 7.71 12.82
C ASP A 307 -5.23 7.26 12.75
N TYR A 308 -4.71 7.05 11.54
CA TYR A 308 -3.29 6.68 11.37
C TYR A 308 -2.36 7.83 11.78
N THR A 309 -2.70 9.07 11.45
CA THR A 309 -1.90 10.25 11.83
C THR A 309 -1.87 10.42 13.35
N ASP A 310 -3.02 10.33 14.01
CA ASP A 310 -3.14 10.41 15.47
C ASP A 310 -2.36 9.29 16.16
N ALA A 311 -2.43 8.07 15.62
CA ALA A 311 -1.64 6.94 16.09
C ALA A 311 -0.13 7.19 15.96
N MET A 312 0.33 7.76 14.85
CA MET A 312 1.75 8.11 14.69
C MET A 312 2.19 9.20 15.67
N LEU A 313 1.35 10.21 15.92
CA LEU A 313 1.63 11.25 16.91
C LEU A 313 1.79 10.66 18.33
N SER A 314 1.05 9.60 18.68
CA SER A 314 1.22 8.93 19.98
C SER A 314 2.60 8.33 20.17
N ILE A 315 3.22 7.84 19.08
CA ILE A 315 4.60 7.35 19.11
C ILE A 315 5.58 8.52 19.22
N TYR A 316 5.43 9.53 18.38
CA TYR A 316 6.35 10.66 18.30
C TYR A 316 6.38 11.46 19.60
N GLU A 317 5.22 11.76 20.16
CA GLU A 317 5.11 12.71 21.27
C GLU A 317 5.09 12.03 22.64
N LEU A 318 4.51 10.82 22.73
CA LEU A 318 4.26 10.16 24.01
C LEU A 318 5.08 8.88 24.20
N ASN A 319 5.58 8.27 23.12
CA ASN A 319 6.11 6.90 23.09
C ASN A 319 5.14 5.85 23.66
N GLU A 320 3.83 6.09 23.50
CA GLU A 320 2.78 5.17 23.93
C GLU A 320 2.25 4.39 22.72
N VAL A 321 2.42 3.07 22.74
CA VAL A 321 2.20 2.21 21.57
C VAL A 321 0.75 1.80 21.34
N ASP A 322 -0.10 1.89 22.36
CA ASP A 322 -1.42 1.24 22.37
C ASP A 322 -2.35 1.75 21.26
N LEU A 323 -2.34 3.05 20.96
CA LEU A 323 -3.18 3.60 19.88
C LEU A 323 -2.74 3.08 18.51
N LEU A 324 -1.43 3.06 18.23
CA LEU A 324 -0.93 2.51 16.96
C LEU A 324 -1.07 0.99 16.88
N LYS A 325 -0.94 0.29 18.01
CA LYS A 325 -1.18 -1.16 18.12
C LYS A 325 -2.62 -1.51 17.75
N GLU A 326 -3.61 -0.78 18.28
CA GLU A 326 -5.02 -1.03 17.96
C GLU A 326 -5.35 -0.70 16.49
N VAL A 327 -4.80 0.40 15.95
CA VAL A 327 -4.92 0.72 14.51
C VAL A 327 -4.27 -0.36 13.64
N PHE A 328 -3.11 -0.90 14.06
CA PHE A 328 -2.42 -1.97 13.36
C PHE A 328 -3.24 -3.27 13.34
N ILE A 329 -3.78 -3.69 14.49
CA ILE A 329 -4.63 -4.90 14.60
C ILE A 329 -5.85 -4.75 13.68
N TRP A 330 -6.56 -3.62 13.77
CA TRP A 330 -7.73 -3.37 12.94
C TRP A 330 -7.40 -3.36 11.44
N ALA A 331 -6.31 -2.69 11.06
CA ALA A 331 -5.86 -2.63 9.67
C ALA A 331 -5.47 -4.02 9.12
N TYR A 332 -4.90 -4.87 9.97
CA TYR A 332 -4.55 -6.24 9.61
C TYR A 332 -5.80 -7.10 9.45
N GLU A 333 -6.76 -7.02 10.38
CA GLU A 333 -8.06 -7.70 10.28
C GLU A 333 -8.79 -7.34 8.98
N ARG A 334 -8.81 -6.04 8.63
CA ARG A 334 -9.41 -5.58 7.37
C ARG A 334 -8.70 -6.12 6.14
N SER A 335 -7.37 -6.17 6.17
CA SER A 335 -6.58 -6.75 5.07
C SER A 335 -6.87 -8.25 4.92
N ALA A 336 -6.87 -9.00 6.03
CA ALA A 336 -7.17 -10.43 6.05
C ALA A 336 -8.57 -10.74 5.51
N LEU A 337 -9.59 -10.01 5.96
CA LEU A 337 -10.96 -10.15 5.44
C LEU A 337 -11.04 -9.84 3.95
N HIS A 338 -10.36 -8.78 3.48
CA HIS A 338 -10.35 -8.40 2.07
C HIS A 338 -9.78 -9.50 1.19
N TYR A 339 -8.59 -10.01 1.53
CA TYR A 339 -7.93 -11.04 0.72
C TYR A 339 -8.58 -12.42 0.85
N ALA A 340 -9.19 -12.75 1.99
CA ALA A 340 -9.98 -13.98 2.15
C ALA A 340 -11.23 -13.97 1.24
N ALA A 341 -11.99 -12.87 1.21
CA ALA A 341 -13.16 -12.73 0.35
C ALA A 341 -12.78 -12.79 -1.15
N MET A 342 -11.61 -12.26 -1.50
CA MET A 342 -11.10 -12.36 -2.86
C MET A 342 -10.77 -13.79 -3.27
N ARG A 343 -10.17 -14.58 -2.39
CA ARG A 343 -9.86 -15.99 -2.67
C ARG A 343 -11.13 -16.81 -2.90
N GLN A 344 -12.22 -16.52 -2.18
CA GLN A 344 -13.51 -17.16 -2.40
C GLN A 344 -14.12 -16.81 -3.77
N SER A 345 -13.90 -15.59 -4.28
CA SER A 345 -14.45 -15.16 -5.58
C SER A 345 -13.60 -15.56 -6.79
N LEU A 346 -12.27 -15.62 -6.64
CA LEU A 346 -11.35 -16.06 -7.70
C LEU A 346 -11.26 -17.59 -7.84
N GLY A 347 -11.78 -18.34 -6.86
CA GLY A 347 -11.51 -19.76 -6.71
C GLY A 347 -10.08 -20.00 -6.23
N GLU A 348 -9.83 -21.13 -5.59
CA GLU A 348 -8.46 -21.49 -5.21
C GLU A 348 -7.63 -21.71 -6.47
N PRO A 349 -6.42 -21.14 -6.57
CA PRO A 349 -5.51 -21.50 -7.64
C PRO A 349 -5.22 -22.99 -7.52
N ASP A 350 -5.71 -23.78 -8.48
CA ASP A 350 -5.52 -25.23 -8.51
C ASP A 350 -4.02 -25.54 -8.32
N PRO A 351 -3.61 -26.12 -7.18
CA PRO A 351 -2.19 -26.35 -6.85
C PRO A 351 -1.50 -27.18 -7.93
N PHE A 352 -2.25 -28.06 -8.59
CA PHE A 352 -1.78 -28.86 -9.72
C PHE A 352 -1.44 -27.98 -10.93
N ARG A 353 -2.28 -26.99 -11.24
CA ARG A 353 -2.01 -26.02 -12.31
C ARG A 353 -0.78 -25.16 -12.03
N MET A 354 -0.52 -24.82 -10.77
CA MET A 354 0.70 -24.09 -10.41
C MET A 354 1.94 -24.95 -10.61
N LYS A 355 1.93 -26.19 -10.09
CA LYS A 355 3.03 -27.15 -10.23
C LYS A 355 3.41 -27.40 -11.70
N HIS A 356 2.41 -27.49 -12.57
CA HIS A 356 2.61 -27.83 -13.98
C HIS A 356 2.37 -26.66 -14.95
N ARG A 357 2.48 -25.41 -14.46
CA ARG A 357 2.17 -24.20 -15.24
C ARG A 357 2.97 -24.11 -16.54
N ASP A 358 4.29 -24.33 -16.46
CA ASP A 358 5.17 -24.21 -17.63
C ASP A 358 4.96 -25.36 -18.62
N ASN A 359 4.67 -26.56 -18.10
CA ASN A 359 4.33 -27.73 -18.89
C ASN A 359 3.01 -27.51 -19.65
N LEU A 360 1.95 -27.06 -18.96
CA LEU A 360 0.68 -26.70 -19.58
C LEU A 360 0.90 -25.63 -20.64
N ARG A 361 1.68 -24.60 -20.33
CA ARG A 361 1.95 -23.53 -21.28
C ARG A 361 2.63 -24.03 -22.55
N HIS A 362 3.64 -24.90 -22.39
CA HIS A 362 4.38 -25.49 -23.49
C HIS A 362 3.46 -26.33 -24.38
N VAL A 363 2.72 -27.27 -23.79
CA VAL A 363 1.80 -28.17 -24.52
C VAL A 363 0.77 -27.37 -25.32
N MET A 364 0.10 -26.38 -24.68
CA MET A 364 -0.89 -25.55 -25.37
C MET A 364 -0.27 -24.77 -26.53
N ALA A 365 0.91 -24.20 -26.32
CA ALA A 365 1.59 -23.40 -27.35
C ALA A 365 2.04 -24.25 -28.53
N GLU A 366 2.53 -25.48 -28.31
CA GLU A 366 2.93 -26.40 -29.37
C GLU A 366 1.73 -26.91 -30.17
N ILE A 367 0.60 -27.20 -29.52
CA ILE A 367 -0.64 -27.60 -30.22
C ILE A 367 -1.13 -26.49 -31.15
N MET A 368 -1.12 -25.24 -30.68
CA MET A 368 -1.51 -24.08 -31.48
C MET A 368 -0.50 -23.77 -32.59
N ARG A 369 0.80 -23.75 -32.30
CA ARG A 369 1.84 -23.47 -33.32
C ARG A 369 1.93 -24.59 -34.36
N GLY A 370 1.76 -25.84 -33.95
CA GLY A 370 1.74 -27.03 -34.79
C GLY A 370 0.46 -27.23 -35.60
N LYS A 371 -0.57 -26.38 -35.42
CA LYS A 371 -1.87 -26.48 -36.11
C LYS A 371 -2.52 -27.86 -35.95
N MET A 372 -2.42 -28.45 -34.76
CA MET A 372 -2.92 -29.80 -34.51
C MET A 372 -4.45 -29.80 -34.43
N GLY A 373 -5.10 -30.68 -35.19
CA GLY A 373 -6.54 -30.96 -35.08
C GLY A 373 -6.86 -31.80 -33.84
N ARG A 374 -8.15 -31.99 -33.52
CA ARG A 374 -8.61 -32.60 -32.25
C ARG A 374 -7.95 -33.93 -31.92
N LYS A 375 -7.95 -34.88 -32.87
CA LYS A 375 -7.39 -36.22 -32.66
C LYS A 375 -5.89 -36.19 -32.41
N ILE A 376 -5.17 -35.43 -33.24
CA ILE A 376 -3.71 -35.25 -33.14
C ILE A 376 -3.33 -34.56 -31.83
N ALA A 377 -4.10 -33.57 -31.38
CA ALA A 377 -3.84 -32.87 -30.14
C ALA A 377 -4.00 -33.78 -28.92
N VAL A 378 -5.04 -34.62 -28.88
CA VAL A 378 -5.24 -35.60 -27.79
C VAL A 378 -4.11 -36.62 -27.75
N ASP A 379 -3.72 -37.16 -28.91
CA ASP A 379 -2.60 -38.10 -29.02
C ASP A 379 -1.28 -37.45 -28.58
N TYR A 380 -1.03 -36.20 -29.00
CA TYR A 380 0.14 -35.42 -28.57
C TYR A 380 0.17 -35.17 -27.07
N ILE A 381 -0.95 -34.78 -26.45
CA ILE A 381 -1.03 -34.59 -24.99
C ILE A 381 -0.70 -35.91 -24.30
N ALA A 382 -1.28 -37.03 -24.75
CA ALA A 382 -1.06 -38.34 -24.12
C ALA A 382 0.42 -38.77 -24.20
N GLU A 383 1.07 -38.65 -25.36
CA GLU A 383 2.48 -38.98 -25.55
C GLU A 383 3.40 -38.05 -24.74
N TRP A 384 3.16 -36.74 -24.81
CA TRP A 384 3.97 -35.75 -24.11
C TRP A 384 3.86 -35.91 -22.59
N THR A 385 2.64 -36.18 -22.08
CA THR A 385 2.39 -36.42 -20.66
C THR A 385 3.14 -37.64 -20.16
N LYS A 386 3.12 -38.75 -20.91
CA LYS A 386 3.82 -39.98 -20.55
C LYS A 386 5.35 -39.78 -20.45
N ALA A 387 5.91 -38.91 -21.30
CA ALA A 387 7.34 -38.64 -21.33
C ALA A 387 7.81 -37.61 -20.30
N ASN A 388 6.97 -36.65 -19.91
CA ASN A 388 7.40 -35.47 -19.14
C ASN A 388 6.74 -35.29 -17.77
N ILE A 389 5.72 -36.09 -17.44
CA ILE A 389 4.97 -36.00 -16.18
C ILE A 389 5.12 -37.29 -15.37
N SER A 390 5.32 -37.17 -14.05
CA SER A 390 5.44 -38.32 -13.15
C SER A 390 4.16 -39.17 -13.14
N PRO A 391 4.25 -40.51 -13.02
CA PRO A 391 3.09 -41.40 -13.11
C PRO A 391 1.90 -41.03 -12.22
N ALA A 392 2.17 -40.50 -11.02
CA ALA A 392 1.14 -40.06 -10.08
C ALA A 392 0.28 -38.88 -10.57
N ASP A 393 0.81 -38.07 -11.50
CA ASP A 393 0.18 -36.83 -11.98
C ASP A 393 -0.33 -36.94 -13.44
N GLN A 394 -0.07 -38.05 -14.14
CA GLN A 394 -0.32 -38.17 -15.58
C GLN A 394 -1.80 -38.05 -15.94
N GLU A 395 -2.68 -38.71 -15.20
CA GLU A 395 -4.13 -38.70 -15.48
C GLU A 395 -4.72 -37.30 -15.31
N GLN A 396 -4.42 -36.66 -14.18
CA GLN A 396 -4.87 -35.31 -13.88
C GLN A 396 -4.30 -34.26 -14.84
N PHE A 397 -3.03 -34.38 -15.27
CA PHE A 397 -2.44 -33.48 -16.26
C PHE A 397 -3.10 -33.60 -17.64
N ARG A 398 -3.45 -34.83 -18.05
CA ARG A 398 -4.13 -35.08 -19.32
C ARG A 398 -5.50 -34.42 -19.34
N GLU A 399 -6.31 -34.63 -18.31
CA GLU A 399 -7.65 -34.05 -18.20
C GLU A 399 -7.64 -32.52 -18.20
N ILE A 400 -6.70 -31.91 -17.45
CA ILE A 400 -6.57 -30.45 -17.41
C ILE A 400 -6.16 -29.91 -18.77
N SER A 401 -5.21 -30.56 -19.43
CA SER A 401 -4.72 -30.16 -20.75
C SER A 401 -5.83 -30.24 -21.80
N GLU A 402 -6.58 -31.34 -21.87
CA GLU A 402 -7.69 -31.50 -22.80
C GLU A 402 -8.78 -30.42 -22.58
N ARG A 403 -9.15 -30.16 -21.32
CA ARG A 403 -10.13 -29.12 -20.97
C ARG A 403 -9.64 -27.71 -21.34
N GLU A 404 -8.35 -27.42 -21.14
CA GLU A 404 -7.75 -26.13 -21.48
C GLU A 404 -7.82 -25.85 -22.98
N ILE A 405 -7.51 -26.83 -23.82
CA ILE A 405 -7.59 -26.67 -25.28
C ILE A 405 -9.03 -26.43 -25.72
N LEU A 406 -10.00 -27.16 -25.15
CA LEU A 406 -11.41 -26.96 -25.45
C LEU A 406 -11.91 -25.57 -25.03
N SER A 407 -11.30 -24.98 -24.00
CA SER A 407 -11.63 -23.64 -23.51
C SER A 407 -10.94 -22.51 -24.28
N LEU A 408 -10.08 -22.79 -25.27
CA LEU A 408 -9.34 -21.75 -26.00
C LEU A 408 -10.27 -20.88 -26.86
N HIS A 409 -10.19 -19.57 -26.65
CA HIS A 409 -10.88 -18.57 -27.47
C HIS A 409 -10.00 -17.31 -27.63
N GLU A 410 -10.46 -16.37 -28.47
CA GLU A 410 -9.73 -15.13 -28.79
C GLU A 410 -9.35 -14.30 -27.55
N GLY A 411 -10.06 -14.47 -26.44
CA GLY A 411 -9.83 -13.74 -25.20
C GLY A 411 -8.84 -14.40 -24.23
N ASN A 412 -8.38 -15.63 -24.48
CA ASN A 412 -7.55 -16.36 -23.51
C ASN A 412 -6.32 -17.08 -24.08
N PHE A 413 -6.11 -17.10 -25.40
CA PHE A 413 -4.95 -17.78 -26.00
C PHE A 413 -3.61 -17.09 -25.73
N ALA A 414 -3.63 -15.76 -25.50
CA ALA A 414 -2.42 -14.95 -25.31
C ALA A 414 -1.57 -15.39 -24.10
N ARG A 415 -2.18 -16.00 -23.06
CA ARG A 415 -1.45 -16.52 -21.89
C ARG A 415 -0.39 -17.58 -22.25
N TYR A 416 -0.58 -18.23 -23.39
CA TYR A 416 0.31 -19.26 -23.94
C TYR A 416 1.44 -18.71 -24.82
N ARG A 417 1.64 -17.39 -24.91
CA ARG A 417 2.65 -16.73 -25.78
C ARG A 417 2.53 -17.11 -27.26
N VAL A 418 1.30 -17.31 -27.71
CA VAL A 418 0.98 -17.58 -29.12
C VAL A 418 0.53 -16.28 -29.78
N ARG A 419 0.97 -16.04 -31.02
CA ARG A 419 0.61 -14.85 -31.80
C ARG A 419 -0.83 -14.96 -32.32
N PRO A 420 -1.56 -13.85 -32.52
CA PRO A 420 -2.91 -13.88 -33.08
C PRO A 420 -3.01 -14.61 -34.44
N SER A 421 -1.98 -14.47 -35.28
CA SER A 421 -1.90 -15.17 -36.58
C SER A 421 -1.77 -16.69 -36.44
N GLU A 422 -1.00 -17.17 -35.46
CA GLU A 422 -0.83 -18.59 -35.15
C GLU A 422 -2.12 -19.19 -34.61
N PHE A 423 -2.78 -18.48 -33.69
CA PHE A 423 -4.08 -18.89 -33.14
C PHE A 423 -5.16 -18.96 -34.22
N SER A 424 -5.24 -17.94 -35.09
CA SER A 424 -6.20 -17.93 -36.21
C SER A 424 -5.96 -19.10 -37.16
N ALA A 425 -4.70 -19.44 -37.44
CA ALA A 425 -4.36 -20.58 -38.28
C ALA A 425 -4.74 -21.92 -37.64
N TRP A 426 -4.50 -22.10 -36.34
CA TRP A 426 -4.91 -23.29 -35.60
C TRP A 426 -6.43 -23.44 -35.56
N ARG A 427 -7.18 -22.36 -35.33
CA ARG A 427 -8.65 -22.38 -35.23
C ARG A 427 -9.32 -22.92 -36.49
N LYS A 428 -8.74 -22.67 -37.67
CA LYS A 428 -9.21 -23.21 -38.96
C LYS A 428 -9.09 -24.74 -39.05
N VAL A 429 -8.11 -25.32 -38.36
CA VAL A 429 -7.88 -26.77 -38.32
C VAL A 429 -8.61 -27.43 -37.14
N TRP A 430 -8.85 -26.68 -36.07
CA TRP A 430 -9.56 -27.16 -34.86
C TRP A 430 -11.08 -27.30 -35.04
N GLY A 431 -11.66 -26.47 -35.92
CA GLY A 431 -13.09 -26.45 -36.25
C GLY A 431 -13.51 -27.42 -37.36
N ASN A 432 -12.55 -27.98 -38.11
CA ASN A 432 -12.72 -29.10 -39.04
C ASN A 432 -12.44 -30.41 -38.32
#